data_AF-A0A2A5KVH9-F1
#
_entry.id   AF-A0A2A5KVH9-F1
#
_cell.length_a   1.000
_cell.length_b   1.000
_cell.length_c   1.000
_cell.angle_alpha   90.00
_cell.angle_beta   90.00
_cell.angle_gamma   90.00
#
_symmetry.space_group_name_H-M   'P 1'
#
loop_
_entity.id
_entity.type
_entity.pdbx_description
1 polymer ?
#
loop_
_entity_poly.entity_id
_entity_poly.type
_entity_poly.pdbx_seq_one_letter_code
_entity_poly.pdbx_strand_id
1 'polypeptide(L)'
;MAALFGFVGLTAAQRRTIGPEPIIQASVEQLVRLFGDKARTPVATLYKDWAADALTATEDDLIAAGHPLPDARPWVSGDWSPVLMLAGSETSVTNPGYLEGAAEAAPRVAADIERIWQGLPRRSASASTL
;
A
#
# COMPACT_ATOMS: atom_id res chain seq x y z
N MET A 1 18.51 16.06 13.94
CA MET A 1 17.16 15.97 14.53
C MET A 1 16.83 14.50 14.74
N ALA A 2 16.16 14.15 15.83
CA ALA A 2 15.74 12.78 16.12
C ALA A 2 14.24 12.79 16.43
N ALA A 3 13.57 11.68 16.17
CA ALA A 3 12.16 11.46 16.48
C ALA A 3 11.99 10.09 17.12
N LEU A 4 10.97 9.95 17.97
CA LEU A 4 10.51 8.67 18.49
C LEU A 4 9.29 8.25 17.68
N PHE A 5 9.21 6.98 17.31
CA PHE A 5 8.08 6.43 16.56
C PHE A 5 7.73 5.04 17.07
N GLY A 6 6.52 4.60 16.75
CA GLY A 6 6.01 3.27 17.09
C GLY A 6 4.69 3.01 16.40
N PHE A 7 4.13 1.83 16.64
CA PHE A 7 2.84 1.41 16.11
C PHE A 7 1.79 1.36 17.22
N VAL A 8 0.56 1.71 16.89
CA VAL A 8 -0.57 1.68 17.83
C VAL A 8 -1.20 0.29 17.83
N GLY A 9 -1.18 -0.39 18.97
CA GLY A 9 -1.72 -1.75 19.15
C GLY A 9 -3.25 -1.86 19.26
N LEU A 10 -3.99 -0.80 18.92
CA LEU A 10 -5.46 -0.78 18.91
C LEU A 10 -5.99 -1.22 17.53
N THR A 11 -7.13 -1.90 17.50
CA THR A 11 -7.80 -2.26 16.22
C THR A 11 -8.33 -1.01 15.51
N ALA A 12 -8.56 -1.10 14.19
CA ALA A 12 -9.12 0.02 13.42
C ALA A 12 -10.45 0.53 14.00
N ALA A 13 -11.33 -0.39 14.45
CA ALA A 13 -12.59 -0.04 15.11
C ALA A 13 -12.39 0.70 16.44
N GLN A 14 -11.42 0.28 17.25
CA GLN A 14 -11.08 0.98 18.50
C GLN A 14 -10.53 2.37 18.21
N ARG A 15 -9.60 2.50 17.24
CA ARG A 15 -9.02 3.79 16.86
C ARG A 15 -10.08 4.76 16.36
N ARG A 16 -11.01 4.29 15.53
CA ARG A 16 -12.17 5.08 15.05
C ARG A 16 -13.07 5.56 16.19
N THR A 17 -13.28 4.73 17.21
CA THR A 17 -14.15 5.07 18.35
C THR A 17 -13.48 6.07 19.29
N ILE A 18 -12.18 5.92 19.56
CA ILE A 18 -11.42 6.75 20.49
C ILE A 18 -11.06 8.11 19.88
N GLY A 19 -10.75 8.13 18.58
CA GLY A 19 -10.26 9.30 17.87
C GLY A 19 -8.76 9.57 18.09
N PRO A 20 -8.18 10.49 17.30
CA PRO A 20 -6.72 10.67 17.23
C PRO A 20 -6.11 11.29 18.49
N GLU A 21 -6.76 12.31 19.07
CA GLU A 21 -6.16 13.08 20.18
C GLU A 21 -5.88 12.22 21.43
N PRO A 22 -6.83 11.40 21.94
CA PRO A 22 -6.55 10.56 23.10
C PRO A 22 -5.47 9.49 22.81
N ILE A 23 -5.40 8.99 21.58
CA ILE A 23 -4.37 8.03 21.17
C ILE A 23 -2.98 8.69 21.20
N ILE A 24 -2.86 9.91 20.67
CA ILE A 24 -1.61 10.68 20.69
C ILE A 24 -1.17 10.93 22.13
N GLN A 25 -2.06 11.38 23.02
CA GLN A 25 -1.73 11.63 24.41
C GLN A 25 -1.24 10.36 25.13
N ALA A 26 -1.97 9.24 24.99
CA ALA A 26 -1.57 7.97 25.56
C ALA A 26 -0.21 7.47 25.01
N SER A 27 0.06 7.72 23.72
CA SER A 27 1.35 7.39 23.11
C SER A 27 2.49 8.22 23.69
N VAL A 28 2.30 9.53 23.87
CA VAL A 28 3.30 10.41 24.52
C VAL A 28 3.56 9.96 25.96
N GLU A 29 2.52 9.63 26.73
CA GLU A 29 2.68 9.10 28.08
C GLU A 29 3.48 7.79 28.11
N GLN A 30 3.25 6.90 27.15
CA GLN A 30 4.03 5.67 27.02
C GLN A 30 5.50 5.96 26.72
N LEU A 31 5.78 6.89 25.80
CA LEU A 31 7.16 7.29 25.48
C LEU A 31 7.85 7.93 26.69
N VAL A 32 7.14 8.73 27.50
CA VAL A 32 7.68 9.27 28.76
C VAL A 32 8.06 8.16 29.74
N ARG A 33 7.25 7.11 29.87
CA ARG A 33 7.57 5.97 30.75
C ARG A 33 8.80 5.21 30.28
N LEU A 34 9.03 5.14 28.97
CA LEU A 34 10.16 4.40 28.38
C LEU A 34 11.46 5.21 28.32
N PHE A 35 11.37 6.52 28.05
CA PHE A 35 12.52 7.37 27.72
C PHE A 35 12.73 8.54 28.70
N GLY A 36 11.86 8.68 29.70
CA GLY A 36 11.91 9.72 30.73
C GLY A 36 11.20 11.02 30.34
N ASP A 37 11.19 11.98 31.27
CA ASP A 37 10.38 13.20 31.19
C ASP A 37 10.67 14.09 29.98
N LYS A 38 11.85 13.98 29.35
CA LYS A 38 12.16 14.74 28.14
C LYS A 38 11.22 14.41 26.98
N ALA A 39 10.60 13.23 26.95
CA ALA A 39 9.63 12.85 25.92
C ALA A 39 8.26 13.53 26.09
N ARG A 40 8.01 14.24 27.21
CA ARG A 40 6.70 14.83 27.54
C ARG A 40 6.33 16.02 26.67
N THR A 41 7.33 16.71 26.13
CA THR A 41 7.16 17.95 25.36
C THR A 41 7.70 17.78 23.93
N PRO A 42 7.04 16.96 23.08
CA PRO A 42 7.43 16.86 21.68
C PRO A 42 7.21 18.20 20.98
N VAL A 43 8.09 18.53 20.03
CA VAL A 43 7.91 19.72 19.17
C VAL A 43 6.71 19.56 18.25
N ALA A 44 6.45 18.33 17.79
CA ALA A 44 5.30 17.95 17.00
C ALA A 44 4.96 16.47 17.23
N THR A 45 3.68 16.13 17.11
CA THR A 45 3.18 14.76 17.05
C THR A 45 2.55 14.54 15.67
N LEU A 46 2.88 13.41 15.03
CA LEU A 46 2.31 13.01 13.75
C LEU A 46 1.62 11.67 13.94
N TYR A 47 0.37 11.60 13.51
CA TYR A 47 -0.45 10.40 13.59
C TYR A 47 -1.13 10.16 12.25
N LYS A 48 -1.03 8.92 11.76
CA LYS A 48 -1.68 8.47 10.53
C LYS A 48 -2.36 7.14 10.80
N ASP A 49 -3.67 7.10 10.62
CA ASP A 49 -4.43 5.85 10.56
C ASP A 49 -4.61 5.46 9.09
N TRP A 50 -3.85 4.46 8.64
CA TRP A 50 -3.96 3.93 7.28
C TRP A 50 -5.27 3.17 7.05
N ALA A 51 -5.88 2.62 8.09
CA ALA A 51 -7.16 1.92 7.98
C ALA A 51 -8.35 2.89 7.76
N ALA A 52 -8.14 4.19 7.97
CA ALA A 52 -9.14 5.22 7.69
C ALA A 52 -8.90 5.93 6.34
N ASP A 53 -7.86 5.56 5.59
CA ASP A 53 -7.54 6.16 4.30
C ASP A 53 -8.20 5.37 3.17
N ALA A 54 -9.23 5.95 2.56
CA ALA A 54 -10.02 5.31 1.50
C ALA A 54 -9.25 5.00 0.20
N LEU A 55 -8.06 5.59 0.01
CA LEU A 55 -7.18 5.27 -1.13
C LEU A 55 -6.17 4.16 -0.79
N THR A 56 -6.12 3.72 0.47
CA THR A 56 -5.20 2.69 0.95
C THR A 56 -5.92 1.43 1.42
N ALA A 57 -7.05 1.59 2.12
CA ALA A 57 -7.76 0.51 2.77
C ALA A 57 -9.24 0.49 2.39
N THR A 58 -9.77 -0.72 2.25
CA THR A 58 -11.19 -1.03 2.06
C THR A 58 -11.82 -1.48 3.39
N GLU A 59 -13.13 -1.73 3.40
CA GLU A 59 -13.81 -2.28 4.59
C GLU A 59 -13.27 -3.67 4.97
N ASP A 60 -12.83 -4.46 3.98
CA ASP A 60 -12.27 -5.80 4.20
C ASP A 60 -10.92 -5.75 4.93
N ASP A 61 -10.16 -4.67 4.77
CA ASP A 61 -8.85 -4.46 5.39
C ASP A 61 -8.92 -4.04 6.87
N LEU A 62 -10.12 -3.74 7.39
CA LEU A 62 -10.31 -3.34 8.79
C LEU A 62 -10.09 -4.50 9.76
N ILE A 63 -10.16 -5.74 9.25
CA ILE A 63 -9.88 -6.96 9.99
C ILE A 63 -8.47 -7.39 9.61
N ALA A 64 -7.59 -7.52 10.61
CA ALA A 64 -6.22 -7.94 10.38
C ALA A 64 -6.18 -9.33 9.75
N ALA A 65 -5.86 -9.37 8.46
CA ALA A 65 -5.40 -10.58 7.80
C ALA A 65 -3.91 -10.78 8.07
N GLY A 66 -3.45 -12.03 8.03
CA GLY A 66 -2.01 -12.32 8.09
C GLY A 66 -1.25 -11.70 6.91
N HIS A 67 0.07 -11.76 6.98
CA HIS A 67 0.91 -11.30 5.88
C HIS A 67 0.56 -12.03 4.57
N PRO A 68 0.42 -11.32 3.43
CA PRO A 68 0.12 -11.97 2.16
C PRO A 68 1.25 -12.95 1.79
N LEU A 69 0.87 -14.13 1.31
CA LEU A 69 1.84 -15.09 0.79
C LEU A 69 1.94 -14.94 -0.73
N PRO A 70 3.12 -15.18 -1.32
CA PRO A 70 3.25 -15.20 -2.77
C PRO A 70 2.26 -16.18 -3.40
N ASP A 71 1.59 -15.73 -4.46
CA ASP A 71 0.70 -16.57 -5.25
C ASP A 71 1.13 -16.56 -6.71
N ALA A 72 1.41 -17.74 -7.25
CA ALA A 72 1.83 -17.92 -8.63
C ALA A 72 0.65 -17.94 -9.62
N ARG A 73 -0.59 -17.96 -9.13
CA ARG A 73 -1.78 -17.91 -9.98
C ARG A 73 -1.92 -16.53 -10.64
N PRO A 74 -2.42 -16.47 -11.89
CA PRO A 74 -2.71 -15.18 -12.51
C PRO A 74 -3.73 -14.37 -11.71
N TRP A 75 -3.38 -13.12 -11.41
CA TRP A 75 -4.26 -12.20 -10.69
C TRP A 75 -5.47 -11.74 -11.51
N VAL A 76 -5.37 -11.79 -12.84
CA VAL A 76 -6.44 -11.46 -13.78
C VAL A 76 -6.75 -12.70 -14.60
N SER A 77 -8.03 -13.04 -14.73
CA SER A 77 -8.49 -14.23 -15.45
C SER A 77 -9.64 -13.91 -16.41
N GLY A 78 -9.97 -14.86 -17.29
CA GLY A 78 -11.03 -14.71 -18.28
C GLY A 78 -10.70 -13.67 -19.36
N ASP A 79 -11.75 -13.04 -19.89
CA ASP A 79 -11.68 -12.11 -21.03
C ASP A 79 -10.84 -10.85 -20.75
N TRP A 80 -10.56 -10.55 -19.48
CA TRP A 80 -9.72 -9.42 -19.07
C TRP A 80 -8.23 -9.71 -19.15
N SER A 81 -7.81 -10.97 -19.10
CA SER A 81 -6.39 -11.36 -19.11
C SER A 81 -5.56 -10.79 -20.27
N PRO A 82 -6.10 -10.52 -21.48
CA PRO A 82 -5.32 -9.92 -22.56
C PRO A 82 -5.19 -8.39 -22.47
N VAL A 83 -5.99 -7.71 -21.64
CA VAL A 83 -6.14 -6.24 -21.66
C VAL A 83 -5.93 -5.57 -20.30
N LEU A 84 -5.83 -6.34 -19.22
CA LEU A 84 -5.63 -5.84 -17.87
C LEU A 84 -4.44 -6.54 -17.21
N MET A 85 -3.53 -5.74 -16.65
CA MET A 85 -2.41 -6.20 -15.84
C MET A 85 -2.38 -5.42 -14.52
N LEU A 86 -1.94 -6.07 -13.45
CA LEU A 86 -1.82 -5.48 -12.12
C LEU A 86 -0.35 -5.38 -11.70
N ALA A 87 0.03 -4.25 -11.11
CA ALA A 87 1.41 -3.90 -10.76
C ALA A 87 1.59 -3.50 -9.29
N GLY A 88 0.61 -3.79 -8.43
CA GLY A 88 0.70 -3.56 -6.99
C GLY A 88 1.71 -4.50 -6.31
N SER A 89 2.12 -4.16 -5.08
CA SER A 89 3.08 -4.97 -4.31
C SER A 89 2.61 -6.40 -4.12
N GLU A 90 1.30 -6.59 -3.98
CA GLU A 90 0.59 -7.85 -3.81
C GLU A 90 0.89 -8.81 -4.96
N THR A 91 1.18 -8.28 -6.15
CA THR A 91 1.50 -9.09 -7.34
C THR A 91 2.97 -9.51 -7.43
N SER A 92 3.80 -9.15 -6.46
CA SER A 92 5.16 -9.67 -6.33
C SER A 92 5.13 -11.12 -5.85
N VAL A 93 5.93 -11.96 -6.50
CA VAL A 93 6.13 -13.36 -6.10
C VAL A 93 7.21 -13.52 -5.02
N THR A 94 7.89 -12.44 -4.65
CA THR A 94 9.00 -12.48 -3.68
C THR A 94 8.72 -11.67 -2.41
N ASN A 95 8.12 -10.48 -2.54
CA ASN A 95 7.94 -9.52 -1.47
C ASN A 95 6.51 -8.92 -1.44
N PRO A 96 5.43 -9.73 -1.43
CA PRO A 96 4.07 -9.21 -1.40
C PRO A 96 3.81 -8.37 -0.14
N GLY A 97 3.13 -7.24 -0.29
CA GLY A 97 2.82 -6.32 0.82
C GLY A 97 3.96 -5.37 1.22
N TYR A 98 5.10 -5.40 0.52
CA TYR A 98 6.23 -4.50 0.74
C TYR A 98 6.45 -3.53 -0.42
N LEU A 99 7.15 -2.42 -0.14
CA LEU A 99 7.55 -1.46 -1.17
C LEU A 99 8.47 -2.10 -2.21
N GLU A 100 9.34 -3.02 -1.80
CA GLU A 100 10.20 -3.82 -2.68
C GLU A 100 9.37 -4.64 -3.66
N GLY A 101 8.23 -5.20 -3.23
CA GLY A 101 7.31 -5.92 -4.09
C GLY A 101 6.68 -5.01 -5.15
N ALA A 102 6.30 -3.78 -4.79
CA ALA A 102 5.79 -2.81 -5.76
C ALA A 102 6.88 -2.40 -6.76
N ALA A 103 8.10 -2.17 -6.27
CA ALA A 103 9.26 -1.84 -7.10
C ALA A 103 9.68 -2.98 -8.05
N GLU A 104 9.39 -4.24 -7.69
CA GLU A 104 9.55 -5.40 -8.58
C GLU A 104 8.41 -5.49 -9.60
N ALA A 105 7.16 -5.35 -9.14
CA ALA A 105 5.97 -5.56 -9.98
C ALA A 105 5.83 -4.51 -11.09
N ALA A 106 6.07 -3.24 -10.79
CA ALA A 106 5.92 -2.14 -11.75
C ALA A 106 6.77 -2.28 -13.02
N PRO A 107 8.11 -2.44 -12.96
CA PRO A 107 8.93 -2.59 -14.16
C PRO A 107 8.66 -3.90 -14.90
N ARG A 108 8.33 -4.99 -14.18
CA ARG A 108 7.93 -6.27 -14.80
C ARG A 108 6.72 -6.07 -15.70
N VAL A 109 5.65 -5.46 -15.17
CA VAL A 109 4.42 -5.20 -15.93
C VAL A 109 4.67 -4.23 -17.09
N ALA A 110 5.48 -3.19 -16.88
CA ALA A 110 5.84 -2.26 -17.96
C ALA A 110 6.53 -2.98 -19.13
N ALA A 111 7.50 -3.85 -18.85
CA ALA A 111 8.20 -4.64 -19.86
C ALA A 111 7.26 -5.62 -20.59
N ASP A 112 6.30 -6.22 -19.89
CA ASP A 112 5.30 -7.09 -20.49
C ASP A 112 4.37 -6.33 -21.45
N ILE A 113 3.91 -5.13 -21.04
CA ILE A 113 3.13 -4.23 -21.90
C ILE A 113 3.93 -3.83 -23.14
N GLU A 114 5.20 -3.45 -22.99
CA GLU A 114 6.06 -3.09 -24.12
C GLU A 114 6.23 -4.25 -25.11
N ARG A 115 6.44 -5.47 -24.60
CA ARG A 115 6.56 -6.68 -25.44
C ARG A 115 5.27 -6.95 -26.22
N ILE A 116 4.12 -6.84 -25.57
CA ILE A 116 2.82 -7.01 -26.23
C ILE A 116 2.62 -5.92 -27.28
N TRP A 117 2.89 -4.66 -26.93
CA TRP A 117 2.73 -3.51 -27.82
C TRP A 117 3.57 -3.64 -29.09
N GLN A 118 4.81 -4.12 -28.97
CA GLN A 118 5.69 -4.38 -30.10
C GLN A 118 5.18 -5.51 -31.02
N GLY A 119 4.44 -6.48 -30.46
CA GLY A 119 3.86 -7.59 -31.21
C GLY A 119 2.54 -7.26 -31.91
N LEU A 120 1.91 -6.12 -31.63
CA LEU A 120 0.63 -5.75 -32.23
C LEU A 120 0.77 -5.29 -33.69
N PRO A 121 -0.10 -5.75 -34.61
CA PRO A 121 -0.08 -5.29 -35.98
C PRO A 121 -0.36 -3.79 -36.06
N ARG A 122 0.58 -3.03 -36.64
CA ARG A 122 0.37 -1.60 -36.90
C ARG A 122 -0.69 -1.46 -38.00
N ARG A 123 -1.85 -0.88 -37.69
CA ARG A 123 -2.81 -0.48 -38.74
C ARG A 123 -2.13 0.59 -39.61
N SER A 124 -1.88 0.29 -40.88
CA SER A 124 -1.56 1.32 -41.86
C SER A 124 -2.80 2.21 -42.02
N ALA A 125 -2.63 3.51 -41.80
CA ALA A 125 -3.63 4.47 -42.24
C ALA A 125 -3.64 4.42 -43.77
N SER A 126 -4.69 3.84 -44.36
CA SER A 126 -4.94 4.00 -45.78
C SER A 126 -5.23 5.48 -46.03
N ALA A 127 -4.27 6.18 -46.62
CA ALA A 127 -4.52 7.51 -47.16
C ALA A 127 -5.64 7.37 -48.20
N SER A 128 -6.84 7.85 -47.86
CA SER A 128 -7.93 8.01 -48.81
C SER A 128 -7.55 9.20 -49.69
N THR A 129 -6.97 8.92 -50.85
CA THR A 129 -6.78 9.93 -51.89
C THR A 129 -8.15 10.27 -52.45
N LEU A 130 -8.58 11.52 -52.25
CA LEU A 130 -9.67 12.15 -53.01
C LEU A 130 -9.22 12.41 -54.44
#